data_AF-A0A8B8GDF5-F1
#
_entry.id   AF-A0A8B8GDF5-F1
#
_cell.length_a   1.000
_cell.length_b   1.000
_cell.length_c   1.000
_cell.angle_alpha   90.00
_cell.angle_beta   90.00
_cell.angle_gamma   90.00
#
_symmetry.space_group_name_H-M   'P 1'
#
loop_
_entity.id
_entity.type
_entity.pdbx_description
1 polymer ?
#
loop_
_entity_poly.entity_id
_entity_poly.type
_entity_poly.pdbx_seq_one_letter_code
_entity_poly.pdbx_strand_id
1 'polypeptide(L)'
;MSGIDKTDQMMKYYSSPRKQSRWYKKVLFHLLDITVWNTFFIYKIRFDCSSMRFKDFRDILVKNMLKIPLDKTALQFFKNVTAKEPKKRLSGHFHEKIRPPPNYKREVYYENCKVCTKKKIRKQTQYQCRECDVPLCVGICFEDFRKNI
;
A
#
# COMPACT_ATOMS: atom_id res chain seq x y z
N MET A 1 -31.59 37.20 3.99
CA MET A 1 -31.83 35.97 3.21
C MET A 1 -30.49 35.27 2.95
N SER A 2 -30.00 34.42 3.87
CA SER A 2 -28.71 33.70 3.69
C SER A 2 -28.69 32.30 4.30
N GLY A 3 -29.85 31.76 4.70
CA GLY A 3 -29.94 30.42 5.28
C GLY A 3 -29.66 29.34 4.23
N ILE A 4 -30.22 29.52 3.03
CA ILE A 4 -30.09 28.60 1.89
C ILE A 4 -28.64 28.53 1.41
N ASP A 5 -27.98 29.68 1.26
CA ASP A 5 -26.57 29.73 0.82
C ASP A 5 -25.63 29.03 1.81
N LYS A 6 -25.88 29.21 3.11
CA LYS A 6 -25.10 28.52 4.15
C LYS A 6 -25.30 27.01 4.09
N THR A 7 -26.53 26.55 3.88
CA THR A 7 -26.79 25.11 3.73
C THR A 7 -26.11 24.56 2.48
N ASP A 8 -26.22 25.24 1.33
CA ASP A 8 -25.57 24.80 0.08
C ASP A 8 -24.04 24.77 0.20
N GLN A 9 -23.46 25.76 0.88
CA GLN A 9 -22.04 25.81 1.20
C GLN A 9 -21.61 24.60 2.07
N MET A 10 -22.36 24.29 3.12
CA MET A 10 -22.09 23.13 3.98
C MET A 10 -22.20 21.81 3.23
N MET A 11 -23.18 21.70 2.33
CA MET A 11 -23.35 20.54 1.46
C MET A 11 -22.18 20.37 0.49
N LYS A 12 -21.66 21.47 -0.06
CA LYS A 12 -20.53 21.45 -0.99
C LYS A 12 -19.24 20.94 -0.34
N TYR A 13 -19.01 21.23 0.95
CA TYR A 13 -17.82 20.75 1.66
C TYR A 13 -17.78 19.23 1.85
N TYR A 14 -18.94 18.57 1.94
CA TYR A 14 -19.05 17.13 2.21
C TYR A 14 -19.91 16.40 1.16
N SER A 15 -19.76 16.82 -0.11
CA SER A 15 -20.53 16.31 -1.23
C SER A 15 -20.17 14.84 -1.57
N SER A 16 -21.19 13.99 -1.67
CA SER A 16 -21.09 12.58 -2.08
C SER A 16 -21.09 12.32 -3.60
N PRO A 17 -21.76 13.13 -4.46
CA PRO A 17 -21.74 12.96 -5.91
C PRO A 17 -20.31 12.89 -6.50
N ARG A 18 -20.04 11.81 -7.25
CA ARG A 18 -18.82 11.65 -8.06
C ARG A 18 -19.15 11.87 -9.55
N LYS A 19 -18.13 11.91 -10.42
CA LYS A 19 -18.33 11.92 -11.88
C LYS A 19 -19.14 10.67 -12.28
N GLN A 20 -20.36 10.89 -12.76
CA GLN A 20 -21.32 9.86 -13.14
C GLN A 20 -21.96 10.24 -14.49
N SER A 21 -22.10 9.26 -15.40
CA SER A 21 -22.75 9.45 -16.70
C SER A 21 -24.27 9.55 -16.62
N ARG A 22 -24.88 8.93 -15.61
CA ARG A 22 -26.33 8.89 -15.41
C ARG A 22 -26.77 9.99 -14.43
N TRP A 23 -27.60 10.93 -14.88
CA TRP A 23 -28.00 12.12 -14.13
C TRP A 23 -28.78 11.81 -12.85
N TYR A 24 -29.68 10.82 -12.87
CA TYR A 24 -30.54 10.47 -11.74
C TYR A 24 -29.74 10.03 -10.51
N LYS A 25 -28.56 9.42 -10.71
CA LYS A 25 -27.66 9.05 -9.61
C LYS A 25 -27.13 10.29 -8.88
N LYS A 26 -26.87 11.38 -9.60
CA LYS A 26 -26.43 12.64 -8.98
C LYS A 26 -27.52 13.22 -8.09
N VAL A 27 -28.77 13.19 -8.55
CA VAL A 27 -29.93 13.64 -7.77
C VAL A 27 -30.09 12.79 -6.52
N LEU A 28 -30.00 11.47 -6.64
CA LEU A 28 -30.07 10.56 -5.48
C LEU A 28 -28.99 10.88 -4.43
N PHE A 29 -27.74 11.04 -4.85
CA PHE A 29 -26.65 11.38 -3.92
C PHE A 29 -26.84 12.76 -3.28
N HIS A 30 -27.35 13.73 -4.02
CA HIS A 30 -27.66 15.04 -3.48
C HIS A 30 -28.77 14.98 -2.42
N LEU A 31 -29.86 14.24 -2.69
CA LEU A 31 -30.91 14.00 -1.71
C LEU A 31 -30.37 13.32 -0.45
N LEU A 32 -29.48 12.33 -0.59
CA LEU A 32 -28.82 11.69 0.54
C LEU A 32 -28.00 12.70 1.36
N ASP A 33 -27.20 13.55 0.71
CA ASP A 33 -26.45 14.59 1.42
C ASP A 33 -27.39 15.54 2.20
N ILE A 34 -28.54 15.93 1.61
CA ILE A 34 -29.55 16.77 2.29
C ILE A 34 -30.09 16.03 3.53
N THR A 35 -30.44 14.75 3.38
CA THR A 35 -30.98 13.96 4.49
C THR A 35 -29.98 13.84 5.65
N VAL A 36 -28.69 13.66 5.35
CA VAL A 36 -27.64 13.58 6.37
C VAL A 36 -27.45 14.93 7.08
N TRP A 37 -27.55 16.04 6.36
CA TRP A 37 -27.48 17.36 6.97
C TRP A 37 -28.69 17.66 7.88
N ASN A 38 -29.90 17.35 7.40
CA ASN A 38 -31.12 17.56 8.18
C ASN A 38 -31.16 16.70 9.45
N THR A 39 -30.75 15.43 9.35
CA THR A 39 -30.67 14.53 10.52
C THR A 39 -29.63 15.02 11.52
N PHE A 40 -28.48 15.54 11.08
CA PHE A 40 -27.50 16.17 11.95
C PHE A 40 -28.10 17.37 12.69
N PHE A 41 -28.83 18.24 12.01
CA PHE A 41 -29.46 19.40 12.63
C PHE A 41 -30.49 19.00 13.70
N ILE A 42 -31.35 18.02 13.38
CA ILE A 42 -32.32 17.46 14.35
C ILE A 42 -31.58 16.85 15.55
N TYR A 43 -30.50 16.11 15.30
CA TYR A 43 -29.69 15.50 16.35
C TYR A 43 -29.10 16.55 17.31
N LYS A 44 -28.57 17.66 16.78
CA LYS A 44 -28.05 18.75 17.61
C LYS A 44 -29.13 19.36 18.51
N ILE A 45 -30.32 19.59 17.96
CA ILE A 45 -31.45 20.15 18.73
C ILE A 45 -31.91 19.17 19.80
N ARG A 46 -32.05 17.88 19.47
CA ARG A 46 -32.67 16.89 20.33
C ARG A 46 -31.81 16.49 21.53
N PHE A 47 -30.49 16.53 21.37
CA PHE A 47 -29.50 16.09 22.37
C PHE A 47 -28.60 17.22 22.90
N ASP A 48 -28.93 18.47 22.58
CA ASP A 48 -28.18 19.68 22.97
C ASP A 48 -26.65 19.60 22.74
N CYS A 49 -26.27 18.90 21.67
CA CYS A 49 -24.87 18.67 21.30
C CYS A 49 -24.35 19.82 20.42
N SER A 50 -24.36 21.05 20.95
CA SER A 50 -23.97 22.26 20.22
C SER A 50 -22.51 22.23 19.71
N SER A 51 -21.62 21.57 20.44
CA SER A 51 -20.18 21.41 20.12
C SER A 51 -19.88 20.37 19.04
N MET A 52 -20.83 19.48 18.73
CA MET A 52 -20.58 18.39 17.77
C MET A 52 -20.39 18.94 16.35
N ARG A 53 -19.29 18.54 15.71
CA ARG A 53 -19.00 18.88 14.32
C ARG A 53 -19.70 17.91 13.38
N PHE A 54 -20.10 18.40 12.20
CA PHE A 54 -20.77 17.58 11.20
C PHE A 54 -19.92 16.38 10.73
N LYS A 55 -18.60 16.56 10.63
CA LYS A 55 -17.67 15.48 10.27
C LYS A 55 -17.70 14.33 11.27
N ASP A 56 -17.73 14.64 12.57
CA ASP A 56 -17.73 13.65 13.64
C ASP A 56 -19.06 12.87 13.64
N PHE A 57 -20.18 13.57 13.41
CA PHE A 57 -21.49 12.93 13.22
C PHE A 57 -21.51 11.99 12.02
N ARG A 58 -20.97 12.41 10.86
CA ARG A 58 -20.88 11.56 9.67
C ARG A 58 -20.03 10.31 9.92
N ASP A 59 -18.91 10.44 10.63
CA ASP A 59 -18.05 9.30 10.96
C ASP A 59 -18.79 8.27 11.83
N ILE A 60 -19.48 8.74 12.87
CA ILE A 60 -20.33 7.87 13.72
C ILE A 60 -21.44 7.21 12.90
N LEU A 61 -22.13 7.98 12.04
CA LEU A 61 -23.19 7.46 11.18
C LEU A 61 -22.69 6.36 10.24
N VAL A 62 -21.54 6.57 9.60
CA VAL A 62 -20.93 5.55 8.71
C VAL A 62 -20.49 4.32 9.49
N LYS A 63 -19.85 4.50 10.66
CA LYS A 63 -19.43 3.38 11.51
C LYS A 63 -20.63 2.55 11.97
N ASN A 64 -21.73 3.19 12.37
CA ASN A 64 -22.96 2.50 12.75
C ASN A 64 -23.60 1.73 11.58
N MET A 65 -23.70 2.35 10.41
CA MET A 65 -24.26 1.71 9.21
C MET A 65 -23.43 0.49 8.76
N LEU A 66 -22.11 0.56 8.89
CA LEU A 66 -21.19 -0.51 8.53
C LEU A 66 -20.90 -1.49 9.68
N LYS A 67 -21.52 -1.30 10.86
CA LYS A 67 -21.27 -2.10 12.08
C LYS A 67 -19.79 -2.16 12.48
N ILE A 68 -19.09 -1.03 12.34
CA ILE A 68 -17.68 -0.88 12.73
C ILE A 68 -17.62 -0.37 14.17
N PRO A 69 -16.71 -0.88 15.02
CA PRO A 69 -16.51 -0.34 16.36
C PRO A 69 -16.14 1.15 16.33
N LEU A 70 -16.76 1.95 17.20
CA LEU A 70 -16.58 3.42 17.20
C LEU A 70 -15.13 3.85 17.45
N ASP A 71 -14.41 3.09 18.28
CA ASP A 71 -13.03 3.35 18.68
C ASP A 71 -12.00 3.01 17.60
N LYS A 72 -12.41 2.28 16.56
CA LYS A 72 -11.51 1.85 15.49
C LYS A 72 -11.56 2.81 14.31
N THR A 73 -10.39 3.22 13.86
CA THR A 73 -10.25 3.94 12.59
C THR A 73 -10.46 2.97 11.42
N ALA A 74 -11.02 3.45 10.30
CA ALA A 74 -11.16 2.66 9.08
C ALA A 74 -9.85 1.95 8.68
N LEU A 75 -8.71 2.64 8.79
CA LEU A 75 -7.39 2.04 8.53
C LEU A 75 -7.07 0.84 9.42
N GLN A 76 -7.43 0.88 10.72
CA GLN A 76 -7.20 -0.23 11.63
C GLN A 76 -8.12 -1.41 11.30
N PHE A 77 -9.34 -1.13 10.85
CA PHE A 77 -10.29 -2.16 10.40
C PHE A 77 -9.80 -2.87 9.13
N PHE A 78 -9.36 -2.11 8.12
CA PHE A 78 -8.94 -2.66 6.82
C PHE A 78 -7.49 -3.18 6.78
N LYS A 79 -6.63 -2.84 7.75
CA LYS A 79 -5.25 -3.36 7.85
C LYS A 79 -5.19 -4.89 7.89
N ASN A 80 -6.19 -5.54 8.47
CA ASN A 80 -6.26 -7.00 8.53
C ASN A 80 -6.52 -7.65 7.16
N VAL A 81 -7.00 -6.88 6.16
CA VAL A 81 -7.27 -7.38 4.80
C VAL A 81 -6.04 -7.24 3.90
N THR A 82 -5.16 -6.28 4.17
CA THR A 82 -3.99 -5.96 3.33
C THR A 82 -2.65 -6.24 3.98
N ALA A 83 -2.61 -6.91 5.13
CA ALA A 83 -1.40 -7.56 5.60
C ALA A 83 -1.07 -8.68 4.61
N LYS A 84 -0.52 -8.31 3.44
CA LYS A 84 0.31 -9.22 2.65
C LYS A 84 1.32 -9.71 3.66
N GLU A 85 1.24 -10.99 4.01
CA GLU A 85 2.31 -11.65 4.74
C GLU A 85 3.62 -11.15 4.13
N PRO A 86 4.62 -10.75 4.96
CA PRO A 86 5.91 -10.38 4.42
C PRO A 86 6.31 -11.54 3.52
N LYS A 87 6.35 -11.31 2.19
CA LYS A 87 6.63 -12.35 1.21
C LYS A 87 7.82 -13.10 1.78
N LYS A 88 7.63 -14.36 2.22
CA LYS A 88 8.73 -15.18 2.75
C LYS A 88 9.84 -14.99 1.73
N ARG A 89 10.96 -14.40 2.14
CA ARG A 89 12.12 -14.27 1.25
C ARG A 89 12.33 -15.68 0.75
N LEU A 90 12.12 -15.94 -0.55
CA LEU A 90 12.25 -17.28 -1.07
C LEU A 90 13.62 -17.76 -0.60
N SER A 91 13.68 -18.85 0.16
CA SER A 91 14.92 -19.56 0.41
C SER A 91 15.38 -20.10 -0.93
N GLY A 92 16.60 -19.82 -1.33
CA GLY A 92 17.09 -20.22 -2.63
C GLY A 92 18.43 -19.61 -2.98
N HIS A 93 19.18 -20.34 -3.79
CA HIS A 93 20.40 -19.88 -4.41
C HIS A 93 20.09 -18.69 -5.35
N PHE A 94 20.34 -17.46 -4.88
CA PHE A 94 20.28 -16.23 -5.70
C PHE A 94 21.67 -15.65 -5.93
N HIS A 95 21.80 -14.86 -6.98
CA HIS A 95 23.02 -14.08 -7.23
C HIS A 95 23.07 -12.88 -6.28
N GLU A 96 24.23 -12.67 -5.66
CA GLU A 96 24.57 -11.47 -4.88
C GLU A 96 25.91 -10.93 -5.39
N LYS A 97 26.17 -9.64 -5.24
CA LYS A 97 27.47 -9.06 -5.59
C LYS A 97 28.54 -9.50 -4.61
N ILE A 98 29.74 -9.80 -5.10
CA ILE A 98 30.88 -10.16 -4.26
C ILE A 98 31.28 -8.94 -3.43
N ARG A 99 31.45 -9.13 -2.12
CA ARG A 99 31.90 -8.04 -1.24
C ARG A 99 33.40 -7.82 -1.40
N PRO A 100 33.86 -6.58 -1.62
CA PRO A 100 35.28 -6.30 -1.72
C PRO A 100 35.99 -6.61 -0.38
N PRO A 101 37.22 -7.16 -0.40
CA PRO A 101 38.03 -7.32 0.80
C PRO A 101 38.28 -5.98 1.53
N PRO A 102 38.51 -5.99 2.86
CA PRO A 102 38.59 -4.79 3.70
C PRO A 102 39.67 -3.75 3.32
N ASN A 103 40.58 -4.07 2.39
CA ASN A 103 41.63 -3.17 1.89
C ASN A 103 41.60 -2.96 0.37
N TYR A 104 40.48 -3.27 -0.30
CA TYR A 104 40.38 -3.16 -1.75
C TYR A 104 39.99 -1.74 -2.18
N LYS A 105 40.78 -1.15 -3.08
CA LYS A 105 40.64 0.27 -3.47
C LYS A 105 39.44 0.57 -4.38
N ARG A 106 38.81 -0.44 -4.99
CA ARG A 106 37.69 -0.25 -5.94
C ARG A 106 36.40 -0.79 -5.35
N GLU A 107 35.27 -0.18 -5.69
CA GLU A 107 33.95 -0.62 -5.21
C GLU A 107 33.53 -2.00 -5.76
N VAL A 108 34.05 -2.40 -6.92
CA VAL A 108 33.68 -3.64 -7.60
C VAL A 108 34.84 -4.62 -7.58
N TYR A 109 34.63 -5.78 -6.96
CA TYR A 109 35.56 -6.90 -6.92
C TYR A 109 35.13 -8.01 -7.90
N TYR A 110 36.11 -8.65 -8.54
CA TYR A 110 35.87 -9.67 -9.56
C TYR A 110 36.64 -10.95 -9.24
N GLU A 111 35.96 -12.09 -9.34
CA GLU A 111 36.56 -13.42 -9.22
C GLU A 111 36.35 -14.24 -10.49
N ASN A 112 37.11 -15.33 -10.65
CA ASN A 112 36.92 -16.23 -11.78
C ASN A 112 35.71 -17.14 -11.57
N CYS A 113 34.83 -17.23 -12.56
CA CYS A 113 33.66 -18.10 -12.50
C CYS A 113 34.08 -19.59 -12.42
N LYS A 114 33.60 -20.30 -11.40
CA LYS A 114 33.96 -21.71 -11.14
C LYS A 114 33.53 -22.68 -12.27
N VAL A 115 32.42 -22.39 -12.95
CA VAL A 115 31.95 -23.22 -14.07
C VAL A 115 32.76 -22.94 -15.33
N CYS A 116 33.12 -21.69 -15.60
CA CYS A 116 33.94 -21.33 -16.75
C CYS A 116 35.37 -21.88 -16.60
N THR A 117 35.95 -21.82 -15.40
CA THR A 117 37.28 -22.38 -15.14
C THR A 117 37.32 -23.89 -15.35
N LYS A 118 36.27 -24.64 -14.94
CA LYS A 118 36.12 -26.07 -15.27
C LYS A 118 36.12 -26.32 -16.78
N LYS A 119 35.48 -25.45 -17.57
CA LYS A 119 35.47 -25.49 -19.04
C LYS A 119 36.76 -24.96 -19.69
N LYS A 120 37.82 -24.67 -18.90
CA LYS A 120 39.08 -24.03 -19.33
C LYS A 120 38.91 -22.64 -19.98
N ILE A 121 37.81 -21.96 -19.68
CA ILE A 121 37.51 -20.61 -20.17
C ILE A 121 37.78 -19.61 -19.04
N ARG A 122 38.63 -18.60 -19.29
CA ARG A 122 38.87 -17.52 -18.33
C ARG A 122 37.74 -16.47 -18.45
N LYS A 123 36.80 -16.47 -17.51
CA LYS A 123 35.77 -15.43 -17.37
C LYS A 123 35.68 -14.95 -15.91
N GLN A 124 35.65 -13.64 -15.74
CA GLN A 124 35.52 -12.98 -14.45
C GLN A 124 34.09 -12.53 -14.18
N THR A 125 33.69 -12.53 -12.92
CA THR A 125 32.33 -12.22 -12.46
C THR A 125 32.35 -11.42 -11.18
N GLN A 126 31.45 -10.45 -11.08
CA GLN A 126 31.20 -9.66 -9.87
C GLN A 126 30.11 -10.28 -8.97
N TYR A 127 29.61 -11.47 -9.32
CA TYR A 127 28.46 -12.10 -8.68
C TYR A 127 28.85 -13.47 -8.11
N GLN A 128 28.31 -13.80 -6.94
CA GLN A 128 28.40 -15.10 -6.28
C GLN A 128 27.02 -15.62 -5.88
N CYS A 129 26.92 -16.93 -5.64
CA CYS A 129 25.73 -17.50 -5.01
C CYS A 129 25.70 -17.11 -3.53
N ARG A 130 24.59 -16.53 -3.06
CA ARG A 130 24.42 -16.10 -1.66
C ARG A 130 24.47 -17.24 -0.64
N GLU A 131 24.05 -18.44 -1.02
CA GLU A 131 23.99 -19.60 -0.11
C GLU A 131 25.25 -20.47 -0.18
N CYS A 132 26.00 -20.43 -1.29
CA CYS A 132 27.19 -21.26 -1.48
C CYS A 132 28.51 -20.48 -1.48
N ASP A 133 28.46 -19.14 -1.50
CA ASP A 133 29.62 -18.24 -1.64
C ASP A 133 30.57 -18.61 -2.80
N VAL A 134 29.99 -19.09 -3.91
CA VAL A 134 30.73 -19.46 -5.12
C VAL A 134 30.58 -18.40 -6.20
N PRO A 135 31.68 -17.91 -6.81
CA PRO A 135 31.63 -16.95 -7.91
C PRO A 135 31.13 -17.61 -9.21
N LEU A 136 30.06 -17.06 -9.78
CA LEU A 136 29.35 -17.62 -10.93
C LEU A 136 28.89 -16.52 -11.89
N CYS A 137 28.92 -16.78 -13.20
CA CYS A 137 28.36 -15.85 -14.19
C CYS A 137 26.83 -15.84 -14.05
N VAL A 138 26.24 -14.65 -14.16
CA VAL A 138 24.78 -14.51 -14.22
C VAL A 138 24.25 -15.22 -15.46
N GLY A 139 23.22 -16.05 -15.28
CA GLY A 139 22.61 -16.86 -16.35
C GLY A 139 23.12 -18.30 -16.36
N ILE A 140 23.60 -18.76 -17.51
CA ILE A 140 23.85 -20.19 -17.81
C ILE A 140 24.78 -20.87 -16.79
N CYS A 141 25.85 -20.19 -16.34
CA CYS A 141 26.77 -20.78 -15.36
C CYS A 141 26.13 -20.95 -13.97
N PHE A 142 25.20 -20.08 -13.61
CA PHE A 142 24.47 -20.16 -12.35
C PHE A 142 23.48 -21.33 -12.37
N GLU A 143 22.79 -21.52 -13.50
CA GLU A 143 21.89 -22.66 -13.72
C GLU A 143 22.65 -24.00 -13.79
N ASP A 144 23.75 -24.05 -14.55
CA ASP A 144 24.62 -25.23 -14.67
C ASP A 144 25.16 -25.64 -13.29
N PHE A 145 25.56 -24.68 -12.45
CA PHE A 145 26.05 -24.97 -11.11
C PHE A 145 24.94 -25.55 -10.23
N ARG A 146 23.73 -24.99 -10.30
CA ARG A 146 22.57 -25.48 -9.53
C ARG A 146 22.09 -26.87 -9.96
N LYS A 147 22.22 -27.23 -11.23
CA LYS A 147 21.88 -28.58 -11.74
C LYS A 147 22.85 -29.67 -11.28
N ASN A 148 24.05 -29.29 -10.82
CA ASN A 148 25.12 -30.20 -10.42
C ASN A 148 25.39 -30.20 -8.90
N ILE A 149 24.52 -29.55 -8.12
CA ILE A 149 24.44 -29.64 -6.65
C ILE A 149 23.32 -30.63 -6.32
#